data_AF-A0A927UBK1-F1
#
_entry.id   AF-A0A927UBK1-F1
#
_cell.length_a   1.000
_cell.length_b   1.000
_cell.length_c   1.000
_cell.angle_alpha   90.00
_cell.angle_beta   90.00
_cell.angle_gamma   90.00
#
_symmetry.space_group_name_H-M   'P 1'
#
loop_
_entity.id
_entity.type
_entity.pdbx_description
1 polymer ?
#
loop_
_entity_poly.entity_id
_entity_poly.type
_entity_poly.pdbx_seq_one_letter_code
_entity_poly.pdbx_strand_id
1 'polypeptide(L)'
;MNIFDKLGKRNIILISVAVVALVVLIILLVADIDKPKSYYQDGYGVRVSDSDNGSLNITIEGGDTKDVPWVYQDEEENAPVVYCKAKSGSGGKISIKVTPQKTGYHTICVKKDRVINDISFNIATVYIDVVVAEKGKDLVAKIAAVNETASDGQVGAIDTDTPYYIKDNCIYLPANGDWDLYNADLVKASSTDTDSASESESDNAEAFDEDISVGVDDKGSYYYKIDYLSEDKPKNLILESESLNRQIKLVARLGEDGKVIIEKANEK
;
A
#
# COMPACT_ATOMS: atom_id res chain seq x y z
N MET A 1 -5.36 1.36 -70.91
CA MET A 1 -6.14 2.54 -70.49
C MET A 1 -6.11 2.55 -68.97
N ASN A 2 -5.30 3.44 -68.38
CA ASN A 2 -4.95 3.38 -66.97
C ASN A 2 -6.16 3.78 -66.13
N ILE A 3 -6.51 2.98 -65.12
CA ILE A 3 -7.66 3.27 -64.21
C ILE A 3 -7.49 4.65 -63.56
N PHE A 4 -6.25 5.11 -63.39
CA PHE A 4 -5.90 6.43 -62.87
C PHE A 4 -6.25 7.61 -63.79
N ASP A 5 -6.35 7.42 -65.10
CA ASP A 5 -6.71 8.51 -66.03
C ASP A 5 -8.23 8.79 -66.04
N LYS A 6 -9.05 7.81 -65.64
CA LYS A 6 -10.50 7.94 -65.54
C LYS A 6 -10.97 8.57 -64.23
N LEU A 7 -10.17 8.49 -63.16
CA LEU A 7 -10.44 9.17 -61.90
C LEU A 7 -9.73 10.52 -61.89
N GLY A 8 -10.44 11.59 -62.26
CA GLY A 8 -9.90 12.95 -62.18
C GLY A 8 -9.28 13.24 -60.80
N LYS A 9 -8.21 14.06 -60.76
CA LYS A 9 -7.39 14.35 -59.56
C LYS A 9 -8.20 14.62 -58.29
N ARG A 10 -9.39 15.21 -58.39
CA ARG A 10 -10.30 15.48 -57.26
C ARG A 10 -10.80 14.22 -56.56
N ASN A 11 -11.05 13.14 -57.31
CA ASN A 11 -11.52 11.86 -56.77
C ASN A 11 -10.39 11.09 -56.10
N ILE A 12 -9.15 11.22 -56.58
CA ILE A 12 -7.97 10.59 -55.96
C ILE A 12 -7.71 11.18 -54.57
N ILE A 13 -7.84 12.50 -54.40
CA ILE A 13 -7.67 13.17 -53.11
C ILE A 13 -8.78 12.76 -52.13
N LEU A 14 -10.02 12.65 -52.59
CA LEU A 14 -11.14 12.20 -51.74
C LEU A 14 -10.96 10.76 -51.26
N ILE A 15 -10.49 9.86 -52.13
CA ILE A 15 -10.22 8.46 -51.77
C ILE A 15 -9.07 8.37 -50.77
N SER A 16 -7.99 9.13 -50.95
CA SER A 16 -6.86 9.08 -50.00
C SER A 16 -7.25 9.59 -48.61
N VAL A 17 -8.02 10.67 -48.53
CA VAL A 17 -8.53 11.19 -47.24
C VAL A 17 -9.47 10.19 -46.56
N ALA A 18 -10.36 9.53 -47.32
CA ALA A 18 -11.27 8.53 -46.78
C ALA A 18 -10.52 7.29 -46.22
N VAL A 19 -9.46 6.84 -46.92
CA VAL A 19 -8.63 5.72 -46.45
C VAL A 19 -7.88 6.10 -45.17
N VAL A 20 -7.29 7.30 -45.10
CA VAL A 20 -6.60 7.76 -43.88
C VAL A 20 -7.58 7.87 -42.71
N ALA A 21 -8.77 8.43 -42.92
CA ALA A 21 -9.80 8.53 -41.90
C ALA A 21 -10.25 7.14 -41.40
N LEU A 22 -10.41 6.17 -42.30
CA LEU A 22 -10.75 4.79 -41.94
C LEU A 22 -9.63 4.13 -41.12
N VAL A 23 -8.36 4.33 -41.50
CA VAL A 23 -7.21 3.80 -40.74
C VAL A 23 -7.14 4.42 -39.36
N VAL A 24 -7.34 5.73 -39.22
CA VAL A 24 -7.39 6.40 -37.91
C VAL A 24 -8.56 5.88 -37.07
N LEU A 25 -9.74 5.67 -37.67
CA LEU A 25 -10.89 5.10 -36.98
C LEU A 25 -10.62 3.68 -36.49
N ILE A 26 -9.97 2.84 -37.30
CA ILE A 26 -9.57 1.48 -36.92
C ILE A 26 -8.55 1.53 -35.78
N ILE A 27 -7.55 2.42 -35.84
CA ILE A 27 -6.56 2.58 -34.77
C ILE A 27 -7.24 3.02 -33.48
N LEU A 28 -8.19 3.96 -33.52
CA LEU A 28 -8.92 4.41 -32.35
C LEU A 28 -9.83 3.31 -31.77
N LEU A 29 -10.46 2.49 -32.62
CA LEU A 29 -11.28 1.37 -32.19
C LEU A 29 -10.46 0.21 -31.59
N VAL A 30 -9.25 -0.03 -32.09
CA VAL A 30 -8.34 -1.05 -31.57
C VAL A 30 -7.63 -0.58 -30.29
N ALA A 31 -7.31 0.72 -30.18
CA ALA A 31 -6.58 1.27 -29.04
C ALA A 31 -7.35 1.23 -27.70
N ASP A 32 -8.68 1.05 -27.73
CA ASP A 32 -9.49 0.87 -26.52
C ASP A 32 -9.70 -0.59 -26.13
N ILE A 33 -9.34 -1.55 -26.98
CA ILE A 33 -9.57 -2.98 -26.72
C ILE A 33 -8.49 -3.58 -25.80
N ASP A 34 -7.29 -2.98 -25.73
CA ASP A 34 -6.14 -3.55 -25.00
C ASP A 34 -5.71 -2.80 -23.74
N LYS A 35 -6.44 -1.76 -23.31
CA LYS A 35 -6.06 -1.06 -22.08
C LYS A 35 -6.47 -1.90 -20.87
N PRO A 36 -5.52 -2.31 -20.00
CA PRO A 36 -5.87 -3.02 -18.79
C PRO A 36 -6.84 -2.19 -17.95
N LYS A 37 -7.91 -2.82 -17.48
CA LYS A 37 -8.86 -2.17 -16.59
C LYS A 37 -8.20 -1.97 -15.23
N SER A 38 -8.15 -0.73 -14.75
CA SER A 38 -7.61 -0.37 -13.45
C SER A 38 -8.74 -0.13 -12.46
N TYR A 39 -8.60 -0.67 -11.26
CA TYR A 39 -9.46 -0.42 -10.10
C TYR A 39 -8.58 0.21 -9.00
N TYR A 40 -9.10 1.21 -8.30
CA TYR A 40 -8.41 1.97 -7.24
C TYR A 40 -7.09 2.60 -7.74
N GLN A 41 -7.14 3.85 -8.21
CA GLN A 41 -5.93 4.53 -8.68
C GLN A 41 -5.02 4.98 -7.52
N ASP A 42 -5.62 5.20 -6.35
CA ASP A 42 -4.95 5.50 -5.09
C ASP A 42 -4.95 4.24 -4.22
N GLY A 43 -3.86 3.96 -3.49
CA GLY A 43 -3.74 2.76 -2.62
C GLY A 43 -3.24 1.50 -3.34
N TYR A 44 -3.92 0.37 -3.14
CA TYR A 44 -3.50 -0.95 -3.62
C TYR A 44 -4.06 -1.29 -5.01
N GLY A 45 -3.71 -0.48 -6.00
CA GLY A 45 -4.32 -0.53 -7.33
C GLY A 45 -4.29 -1.92 -7.98
N VAL A 46 -5.44 -2.30 -8.56
CA VAL A 46 -5.65 -3.59 -9.22
C VAL A 46 -5.77 -3.38 -10.72
N ARG A 47 -4.88 -4.01 -11.48
CA ARG A 47 -4.88 -3.98 -12.96
C ARG A 47 -5.25 -5.34 -13.51
N VAL A 48 -6.18 -5.36 -14.46
CA VAL A 48 -6.64 -6.58 -15.09
C VAL A 48 -6.53 -6.46 -16.60
N SER A 49 -5.92 -7.47 -17.22
CA SER A 49 -5.85 -7.62 -18.68
C SER A 49 -6.38 -8.99 -19.08
N ASP A 50 -7.15 -9.03 -20.15
CA ASP A 50 -7.58 -10.29 -20.77
C ASP A 50 -6.39 -11.00 -21.44
N SER A 51 -6.49 -12.32 -21.59
CA SER A 51 -5.57 -13.13 -22.41
C SER A 51 -6.35 -13.84 -23.51
N ASP A 52 -5.65 -14.19 -24.59
CA ASP A 52 -6.21 -14.77 -25.82
C ASP A 52 -7.06 -16.05 -25.62
N ASN A 53 -6.89 -16.73 -24.48
CA ASN A 53 -7.55 -17.99 -24.13
C ASN A 53 -8.70 -17.82 -23.12
N GLY A 54 -9.26 -16.62 -22.96
CA GLY A 54 -10.31 -16.34 -21.99
C GLY A 54 -9.84 -16.34 -20.52
N SER A 55 -8.52 -16.34 -20.30
CA SER A 55 -7.90 -16.16 -18.99
C SER A 55 -7.75 -14.68 -18.64
N LEU A 56 -7.53 -14.39 -17.36
CA LEU A 56 -7.23 -13.04 -16.86
C LEU A 56 -5.81 -13.01 -16.30
N ASN A 57 -5.08 -11.92 -16.55
CA ASN A 57 -3.91 -11.57 -15.75
C ASN A 57 -4.30 -10.41 -14.85
N ILE A 58 -4.28 -10.66 -13.54
CA ILE A 58 -4.56 -9.70 -12.49
C ILE A 58 -3.22 -9.31 -11.87
N THR A 59 -3.04 -8.03 -11.61
CA THR A 59 -1.88 -7.49 -10.92
C THR A 59 -2.36 -6.56 -9.82
N ILE A 60 -1.83 -6.75 -8.62
CA ILE A 60 -2.17 -5.93 -7.45
C ILE A 60 -0.87 -5.26 -7.01
N GLU A 61 -0.88 -3.93 -6.98
CA GLU A 61 0.30 -3.14 -6.64
C GLU A 61 0.60 -3.19 -5.14
N GLY A 62 1.83 -2.81 -4.77
CA GLY A 62 2.28 -2.82 -3.38
C GLY A 62 1.82 -1.63 -2.54
N GLY A 63 1.27 -0.58 -3.15
CA GLY A 63 0.96 0.68 -2.47
C GLY A 63 2.20 1.26 -1.77
N ASP A 64 1.99 1.81 -0.57
CA ASP A 64 3.04 2.35 0.30
C ASP A 64 3.74 1.27 1.14
N THR A 65 3.17 0.07 1.22
CA THR A 65 3.73 -1.07 1.98
C THR A 65 4.50 -2.05 1.10
N LYS A 66 5.45 -1.54 0.32
CA LYS A 66 6.23 -2.31 -0.68
C LYS A 66 7.10 -3.42 -0.07
N ASP A 67 7.38 -3.32 1.22
CA ASP A 67 8.12 -4.30 2.02
C ASP A 67 7.25 -5.49 2.46
N VAL A 68 5.92 -5.34 2.47
CA VAL A 68 4.99 -6.39 2.91
C VAL A 68 4.45 -7.18 1.70
N PRO A 69 4.66 -8.50 1.63
CA PRO A 69 4.17 -9.31 0.53
C PRO A 69 2.66 -9.57 0.64
N TRP A 70 1.99 -9.67 -0.51
CA TRP A 70 0.64 -10.24 -0.60
C TRP A 70 0.66 -11.76 -0.37
N VAL A 71 -0.33 -12.25 0.37
CA VAL A 71 -0.56 -13.66 0.67
C VAL A 71 -1.97 -14.03 0.23
N TYR A 72 -2.13 -15.18 -0.44
CA TYR A 72 -3.44 -15.72 -0.80
C TYR A 72 -4.09 -16.38 0.40
N GLN A 73 -5.38 -16.14 0.60
CA GLN A 73 -6.07 -16.75 1.75
C GLN A 73 -6.62 -18.15 1.51
N ASP A 74 -6.94 -18.58 0.29
CA ASP A 74 -7.50 -19.92 0.08
C ASP A 74 -7.20 -20.50 -1.31
N GLU A 75 -7.24 -21.83 -1.40
CA GLU A 75 -7.35 -22.63 -2.62
C GLU A 75 -8.58 -23.53 -2.46
N GLU A 76 -9.70 -23.20 -3.09
CA GLU A 76 -10.84 -24.12 -3.15
C GLU A 76 -10.53 -25.23 -4.16
N GLU A 77 -10.51 -26.49 -3.71
CA GLU A 77 -10.22 -27.68 -4.53
C GLU A 77 -11.16 -27.85 -5.74
N ASN A 78 -12.28 -27.12 -5.76
CA ASN A 78 -13.31 -27.18 -6.80
C ASN A 78 -13.68 -25.81 -7.40
N ALA A 79 -12.81 -24.81 -7.32
CA ALA A 79 -13.05 -23.50 -7.91
C ALA A 79 -13.34 -23.58 -9.43
N PRO A 80 -14.20 -22.72 -9.99
CA PRO A 80 -14.43 -22.62 -11.44
C PRO A 80 -13.21 -22.10 -12.22
N VAL A 81 -12.17 -21.67 -11.51
CA VAL A 81 -10.91 -21.18 -12.05
C VAL A 81 -9.74 -21.90 -11.39
N VAL A 82 -8.64 -22.06 -12.13
CA VAL A 82 -7.32 -22.38 -11.57
C VAL A 82 -6.49 -21.12 -11.70
N TYR A 83 -5.86 -20.69 -10.61
CA TYR A 83 -4.92 -19.59 -10.65
C TYR A 83 -3.50 -20.05 -10.36
N CYS A 84 -2.56 -19.64 -11.22
CA CYS A 84 -1.14 -19.81 -10.94
C CYS A 84 -0.68 -18.58 -10.14
N LYS A 85 -0.26 -18.82 -8.90
CA LYS A 85 0.38 -17.80 -8.06
C LYS A 85 1.70 -17.41 -8.75
N ALA A 86 1.77 -16.22 -9.36
CA ALA A 86 3.06 -15.70 -9.76
C ALA A 86 3.80 -15.25 -8.50
N LYS A 87 5.14 -15.45 -8.49
CA LYS A 87 6.02 -15.00 -7.42
C LYS A 87 5.72 -13.54 -7.05
N SER A 88 5.70 -13.21 -5.76
CA SER A 88 5.73 -11.83 -5.30
C SER A 88 6.84 -11.10 -6.04
N GLY A 89 6.47 -10.07 -6.80
CA GLY A 89 7.42 -9.25 -7.55
C GLY A 89 8.17 -8.31 -6.61
N SER A 90 9.24 -7.70 -7.12
CA SER A 90 9.90 -6.57 -6.45
C SER A 90 8.88 -5.47 -6.11
N GLY A 91 8.92 -4.95 -4.88
CA GLY A 91 8.07 -3.83 -4.44
C GLY A 91 6.68 -4.22 -3.92
N GLY A 92 6.53 -5.40 -3.35
CA GLY A 92 5.28 -5.80 -2.66
C GLY A 92 4.10 -6.05 -3.61
N LYS A 93 4.38 -6.26 -4.90
CA LYS A 93 3.41 -6.51 -5.97
C LYS A 93 3.12 -8.01 -6.10
N ILE A 94 1.89 -8.37 -6.47
CA ILE A 94 1.54 -9.74 -6.83
C ILE A 94 0.86 -9.79 -8.19
N SER A 95 1.09 -10.88 -8.92
CA SER A 95 0.42 -11.17 -10.19
C SER A 95 -0.27 -12.53 -10.11
N ILE A 96 -1.50 -12.59 -10.61
CA ILE A 96 -2.40 -13.73 -10.55
C ILE A 96 -2.84 -14.03 -11.96
N LYS A 97 -2.52 -15.23 -12.47
CA LYS A 97 -3.07 -15.68 -13.74
C LYS A 97 -4.26 -16.58 -13.48
N VAL A 98 -5.45 -16.15 -13.86
CA VAL A 98 -6.72 -16.87 -13.66
C VAL A 98 -7.11 -17.59 -14.95
N THR A 99 -7.15 -18.92 -14.91
CA THR A 99 -7.51 -19.77 -16.05
C THR A 99 -8.87 -20.43 -15.79
N PRO A 100 -9.90 -20.21 -16.62
CA PRO A 100 -11.20 -20.82 -16.41
C PRO A 100 -11.15 -22.35 -16.57
N GLN A 101 -11.93 -23.09 -15.77
CA GLN A 101 -12.04 -24.56 -15.80
C GLN A 101 -13.48 -25.04 -16.04
N LYS A 102 -14.45 -24.36 -15.42
CA LYS A 102 -15.88 -24.62 -15.58
C LYS A 102 -16.66 -23.32 -15.35
N THR A 103 -17.91 -23.27 -15.79
CA THR A 103 -18.77 -22.14 -15.50
C THR A 103 -19.00 -21.99 -13.99
N GLY A 104 -19.11 -20.75 -13.52
CA GLY A 104 -19.34 -20.49 -12.10
C GLY A 104 -18.87 -19.12 -11.65
N TYR A 105 -18.92 -18.94 -10.34
CA TYR A 105 -18.49 -17.74 -9.63
C TYR A 105 -17.42 -18.11 -8.61
N HIS A 106 -16.40 -17.26 -8.44
CA HIS A 106 -15.37 -17.46 -7.44
C HIS A 106 -14.81 -16.12 -6.97
N THR A 107 -14.47 -16.03 -5.68
CA THR A 107 -13.86 -14.85 -5.09
C THR A 107 -12.41 -15.17 -4.74
N ILE A 108 -11.48 -14.46 -5.37
CA ILE A 108 -10.06 -14.51 -5.02
C ILE A 108 -9.84 -13.53 -3.87
N CYS A 109 -9.28 -14.00 -2.76
CA CYS A 109 -8.90 -13.16 -1.62
C CYS A 109 -7.38 -13.15 -1.47
N VAL A 110 -6.80 -11.95 -1.50
CA VAL A 110 -5.39 -11.73 -1.13
C VAL A 110 -5.31 -10.73 0.02
N LYS A 111 -4.35 -10.94 0.91
CA LYS A 111 -4.11 -10.12 2.11
C LYS A 111 -2.66 -9.68 2.21
N LYS A 112 -2.47 -8.48 2.74
CA LYS A 112 -1.20 -8.04 3.32
C LYS A 112 -1.36 -8.03 4.81
N ASP A 113 -0.59 -8.87 5.47
CA ASP A 113 -0.51 -8.90 6.93
C ASP A 113 0.93 -8.57 7.34
N ARG A 114 1.07 -7.75 8.37
CA ARG A 114 2.35 -7.50 9.03
C ARG A 114 2.30 -8.02 10.44
N VAL A 115 3.39 -8.64 10.88
CA VAL A 115 3.52 -9.13 12.26
C VAL A 115 4.32 -8.11 13.06
N ILE A 116 3.77 -7.66 14.18
CA ILE A 116 4.47 -6.83 15.17
C ILE A 116 4.29 -7.52 16.53
N ASN A 117 5.40 -7.93 17.17
CA ASN A 117 5.37 -8.61 18.47
C ASN A 117 4.40 -9.82 18.51
N ASP A 118 4.53 -10.73 17.53
CA ASP A 118 3.65 -11.90 17.26
C ASP A 118 2.19 -11.61 16.87
N ILE A 119 1.76 -10.36 16.89
CA ILE A 119 0.39 -10.01 16.53
C ILE A 119 0.37 -9.69 15.05
N SER A 120 -0.47 -10.44 14.32
CA SER A 120 -0.72 -10.19 12.90
C SER A 120 -1.73 -9.06 12.76
N PHE A 121 -1.34 -8.02 12.03
CA PHE A 121 -2.15 -6.87 11.70
C PHE A 121 -2.44 -6.88 10.20
N ASN A 122 -3.72 -6.83 9.85
CA ASN A 122 -4.14 -6.73 8.46
C ASN A 122 -3.90 -5.30 7.98
N ILE A 123 -3.06 -5.13 6.96
CA ILE A 123 -2.79 -3.84 6.32
C ILE A 123 -3.80 -3.61 5.21
N ALA A 124 -4.03 -4.64 4.40
CA ALA A 124 -4.97 -4.57 3.29
C ALA A 124 -5.50 -5.95 2.95
N THR A 125 -6.73 -5.97 2.46
CA THR A 125 -7.37 -7.14 1.87
C THR A 125 -7.99 -6.73 0.54
N VAL A 126 -7.74 -7.51 -0.51
CA VAL A 126 -8.36 -7.33 -1.82
C VAL A 126 -9.18 -8.56 -2.15
N TYR A 127 -10.47 -8.34 -2.41
CA TYR A 127 -11.42 -9.33 -2.89
C TYR A 127 -11.69 -9.10 -4.37
N ILE A 128 -11.51 -10.15 -5.18
CA ILE A 128 -11.70 -10.10 -6.62
C ILE A 128 -12.70 -11.16 -7.02
N ASP A 129 -13.88 -10.72 -7.39
CA ASP A 129 -14.96 -11.58 -7.84
C ASP A 129 -14.81 -11.88 -9.32
N VAL A 130 -14.72 -13.17 -9.65
CA VAL A 130 -14.55 -13.68 -11.01
C VAL A 130 -15.76 -14.54 -11.39
N VAL A 131 -16.32 -14.25 -12.56
CA VAL A 131 -17.34 -15.07 -13.19
C VAL A 131 -16.75 -15.77 -14.41
N VAL A 132 -16.97 -17.07 -14.51
CA VAL A 132 -16.63 -17.87 -15.70
C VAL A 132 -17.91 -18.25 -16.42
N ALA A 133 -17.97 -17.93 -17.71
CA ALA A 133 -19.10 -18.26 -18.58
C ALA A 133 -18.61 -18.88 -19.90
N GLU A 134 -19.50 -19.63 -20.55
CA GLU A 134 -19.27 -20.14 -21.90
C GLU A 134 -19.41 -19.02 -22.95
N LYS A 135 -18.48 -18.99 -23.90
CA LYS A 135 -18.52 -18.16 -25.11
C LYS A 135 -18.31 -19.07 -26.31
N GLY A 136 -19.40 -19.66 -26.81
CA GLY A 136 -19.32 -20.68 -27.85
C GLY A 136 -18.85 -22.01 -27.26
N LYS A 137 -17.68 -22.51 -27.69
CA LYS A 137 -17.06 -23.74 -27.15
C LYS A 137 -15.99 -23.48 -26.10
N ASP A 138 -15.65 -22.21 -25.89
CA ASP A 138 -14.57 -21.79 -24.99
C ASP A 138 -15.15 -21.24 -23.68
N LEU A 139 -14.36 -21.29 -22.61
CA LEU A 139 -14.68 -20.63 -21.35
C LEU A 139 -13.96 -19.30 -21.26
N VAL A 140 -14.64 -18.29 -20.73
CA VAL A 140 -14.10 -16.95 -20.54
C VAL A 140 -14.33 -16.50 -19.11
N ALA A 141 -13.25 -16.14 -18.43
CA ALA A 141 -13.28 -15.51 -17.11
C ALA A 141 -13.44 -13.99 -17.27
N LYS A 142 -14.22 -13.37 -16.39
CA LYS A 142 -14.39 -11.92 -16.29
C LYS A 142 -14.42 -11.46 -14.85
N ILE A 143 -13.93 -10.26 -14.59
CA ILE A 143 -14.08 -9.60 -13.29
C ILE A 143 -15.51 -9.11 -13.14
N ALA A 144 -16.20 -9.58 -12.11
CA ALA A 144 -17.51 -9.09 -11.70
C ALA A 144 -17.36 -7.85 -10.78
N ALA A 145 -16.47 -7.92 -9.80
CA ALA A 145 -16.20 -6.84 -8.86
C ALA A 145 -14.78 -6.92 -8.28
N VAL A 146 -14.29 -5.78 -7.82
CA VAL A 146 -13.04 -5.67 -7.05
C VAL A 146 -13.34 -4.82 -5.83
N ASN A 147 -13.18 -5.38 -4.65
CA ASN A 147 -13.35 -4.67 -3.38
C ASN A 147 -12.03 -4.64 -2.64
N GLU A 148 -11.60 -3.45 -2.28
CA GLU A 148 -10.42 -3.22 -1.46
C GLU A 148 -10.86 -2.82 -0.06
N THR A 149 -10.30 -3.47 0.94
CA THR A 149 -10.34 -3.03 2.32
C THR A 149 -8.91 -2.73 2.71
N ALA A 150 -8.52 -1.46 2.59
CA ALA A 150 -7.33 -0.95 3.22
C ALA A 150 -7.65 -0.63 4.68
N SER A 151 -6.75 -1.00 5.58
CA SER A 151 -6.92 -0.77 7.00
C SER A 151 -6.58 0.66 7.36
N ASP A 152 -7.45 1.60 6.97
CA ASP A 152 -7.38 2.97 7.48
C ASP A 152 -7.50 2.92 9.02
N GLY A 153 -6.38 3.17 9.72
CA GLY A 153 -6.34 3.25 11.18
C GLY A 153 -6.21 1.93 11.95
N GLN A 154 -5.77 0.81 11.32
CA GLN A 154 -5.38 -0.37 12.10
C GLN A 154 -3.90 -0.31 12.53
N VAL A 155 -3.65 -0.83 13.73
CA VAL A 155 -2.31 -0.91 14.32
C VAL A 155 -1.30 -1.55 13.35
N GLY A 156 -0.12 -0.94 13.19
CA GLY A 156 1.02 -1.54 12.49
C GLY A 156 1.15 -1.28 10.99
N ALA A 157 0.17 -0.63 10.36
CA ALA A 157 0.30 -0.09 9.02
C ALA A 157 1.08 1.23 9.06
N ILE A 158 2.15 1.34 8.28
CA ILE A 158 3.16 2.42 8.38
C ILE A 158 2.55 3.80 8.06
N ASP A 159 1.52 3.82 7.24
CA ASP A 159 0.80 4.97 6.71
C ASP A 159 -0.47 5.32 7.52
N THR A 160 -0.61 4.81 8.75
CA THR A 160 -1.79 5.04 9.59
C THR A 160 -1.52 5.94 10.79
N ASP A 161 -2.59 6.32 11.49
CA ASP A 161 -2.56 7.04 12.76
C ASP A 161 -2.04 6.20 13.94
N THR A 162 -1.86 4.90 13.71
CA THR A 162 -1.42 3.90 14.69
C THR A 162 -0.41 2.96 14.06
N PRO A 163 0.74 3.46 13.56
CA PRO A 163 1.78 2.61 12.98
C PRO A 163 2.48 1.75 14.05
N TYR A 164 2.13 1.89 15.33
CA TYR A 164 2.79 1.27 16.46
C TYR A 164 1.84 0.40 17.28
N TYR A 165 2.40 -0.57 17.99
CA TYR A 165 1.73 -1.38 19.00
C TYR A 165 2.30 -1.07 20.38
N ILE A 166 1.46 -0.69 21.35
CA ILE A 166 1.90 -0.42 22.72
C ILE A 166 1.70 -1.68 23.57
N LYS A 167 2.75 -2.09 24.26
CA LYS A 167 2.69 -3.15 25.28
C LYS A 167 3.59 -2.77 26.44
N ASP A 168 3.01 -2.72 27.62
CA ASP A 168 3.67 -2.24 28.84
C ASP A 168 4.28 -0.84 28.62
N ASN A 169 5.58 -0.67 28.89
CA ASN A 169 6.31 0.58 28.68
C ASN A 169 7.04 0.64 27.34
N CYS A 170 6.64 -0.19 26.37
CA CYS A 170 7.25 -0.27 25.05
C CYS A 170 6.28 0.14 23.93
N ILE A 171 6.82 0.87 22.97
CA ILE A 171 6.19 1.21 21.69
C ILE A 171 6.89 0.38 20.62
N TYR A 172 6.22 -0.66 20.13
CA TYR A 172 6.70 -1.52 19.06
C TYR A 172 6.34 -0.94 17.70
N LEU A 173 7.29 -0.97 16.79
CA LEU A 173 7.14 -0.44 15.44
C LEU A 173 7.30 -1.56 14.40
N PRO A 174 6.69 -1.39 13.23
CA PRO A 174 6.93 -2.25 12.09
C PRO A 174 8.40 -2.22 11.72
N ALA A 175 8.96 -3.38 11.39
CA ALA A 175 10.32 -3.46 10.86
C ALA A 175 10.44 -2.59 9.59
N ASN A 176 11.54 -1.83 9.49
CA ASN A 176 11.91 -0.97 8.36
C ASN A 176 11.15 0.37 8.21
N GLY A 177 10.43 0.83 9.24
CA GLY A 177 9.96 2.22 9.27
C GLY A 177 11.05 3.19 9.71
N ASP A 178 11.01 4.42 9.19
CA ASP A 178 11.85 5.55 9.60
C ASP A 178 11.23 6.31 10.78
N TRP A 179 10.69 5.57 11.74
CA TRP A 179 9.97 6.13 12.87
C TRP A 179 10.92 6.41 14.03
N ASP A 180 11.05 7.68 14.38
CA ASP A 180 11.85 8.17 15.50
C ASP A 180 10.95 8.59 16.66
N LEU A 181 11.32 8.23 17.89
CA LEU A 181 10.62 8.64 19.11
C LEU A 181 11.50 9.59 19.93
N TYR A 182 10.98 10.76 20.24
CA TYR A 182 11.65 11.73 21.10
C TYR A 182 10.72 12.41 22.08
N ASN A 183 11.32 13.02 23.10
CA ASN A 183 10.62 13.76 24.14
C ASN A 183 10.40 15.21 23.70
N ALA A 184 9.12 15.56 23.49
CA ALA A 184 8.71 16.87 23.02
C ALA A 184 9.05 18.01 23.99
N ASP A 185 9.24 17.70 25.27
CA ASP A 185 9.55 18.69 26.30
C ASP A 185 11.04 19.11 26.25
N LEU A 186 11.93 18.25 25.74
CA LEU A 186 13.35 18.59 25.54
C LEU A 186 13.58 19.49 24.32
N VAL A 187 12.82 19.27 23.23
CA VAL A 187 12.94 20.06 21.99
C VAL A 187 12.50 21.53 22.19
N LYS A 188 11.55 21.79 23.08
CA LYS A 188 11.11 23.17 23.40
C LYS A 188 12.15 23.95 24.18
N ALA A 189 12.96 23.28 25.00
CA ALA A 189 13.96 23.93 25.82
C ALA A 189 15.17 24.43 25.00
N SER A 190 15.47 23.82 23.85
CA SER A 190 16.58 24.24 22.99
C SER A 190 16.25 25.43 22.08
N SER A 191 14.96 25.73 21.85
CA SER A 191 14.52 26.73 20.87
C SER A 191 14.17 28.11 21.46
N THR A 192 14.29 28.31 22.77
CA THR A 192 13.77 29.52 23.43
C THR A 192 14.78 30.64 23.71
N ASP A 193 16.07 30.50 23.41
CA ASP A 193 17.09 31.48 23.87
C ASP A 193 18.19 31.82 22.83
N THR A 194 17.84 32.15 21.58
CA THR A 194 18.85 32.61 20.59
C THR A 194 18.40 33.84 19.79
N ASP A 195 18.24 34.96 20.48
CA ASP A 195 18.29 36.32 19.90
C ASP A 195 19.73 36.90 19.90
N SER A 196 20.75 36.04 20.07
CA SER A 196 22.16 36.44 20.05
C SER A 196 22.85 35.87 18.81
N ALA A 197 23.06 36.76 17.84
CA ALA A 197 23.81 36.52 16.61
C ALA A 197 25.27 36.12 16.92
N SER A 198 25.56 34.83 16.93
CA SER A 198 26.91 34.31 16.72
C SER A 198 26.83 33.10 15.81
N GLU A 199 27.32 33.27 14.58
CA GLU A 199 27.57 32.20 13.61
C GLU A 199 28.70 31.31 14.15
N SER A 200 28.35 30.36 15.01
CA SER A 200 29.20 29.21 15.28
C SER A 200 28.46 27.98 14.76
N GLU A 201 29.07 27.29 13.81
CA GLU A 201 28.69 25.95 13.37
C GLU A 201 28.68 25.04 14.60
N SER A 202 27.55 24.95 15.29
CA SER A 202 27.36 24.04 16.40
C SER A 202 26.96 22.70 15.83
N ASP A 203 27.83 21.72 16.04
CA ASP A 203 27.48 20.31 15.98
C ASP A 203 26.16 20.11 16.73
N ASN A 204 25.09 19.80 16.00
CA ASN A 204 23.80 19.38 16.57
C ASN A 204 24.02 18.02 17.24
N ALA A 205 24.58 18.03 18.44
CA ALA A 205 24.54 16.88 19.33
C ALA A 205 23.07 16.68 19.70
N GLU A 206 22.41 15.74 19.01
CA GLU A 206 21.07 15.28 19.35
C GLU A 206 21.05 14.99 20.84
N ALA A 207 20.23 15.73 21.58
CA ALA A 207 20.02 15.51 23.00
C ALA A 207 19.28 14.18 23.15
N PHE A 208 20.04 13.08 23.24
CA PHE A 208 19.51 11.77 23.54
C PHE A 208 18.81 11.82 24.90
N ASP A 209 17.51 11.52 24.91
CA ASP A 209 16.76 11.37 26.16
C ASP A 209 17.22 10.06 26.82
N GLU A 210 17.99 10.15 27.91
CA GLU A 210 18.49 9.00 28.67
C GLU A 210 17.36 8.09 29.20
N ASP A 211 16.13 8.57 29.22
CA ASP A 211 14.96 7.81 29.68
C ASP A 211 14.28 6.97 28.58
N ILE A 212 14.74 7.07 27.32
CA ILE A 212 14.21 6.30 26.20
C ILE A 212 15.30 5.40 25.64
N SER A 213 15.15 4.08 25.82
CA SER A 213 16.01 3.11 25.16
C SER A 213 15.40 2.59 23.86
N VAL A 214 16.27 2.32 22.89
CA VAL A 214 15.91 1.66 21.63
C VAL A 214 16.36 0.22 21.70
N GLY A 215 15.52 -0.70 21.22
CA GLY A 215 15.86 -2.11 21.16
C GLY A 215 15.22 -2.83 19.99
N VAL A 216 15.66 -4.07 19.80
CA VAL A 216 15.07 -5.02 18.87
C VAL A 216 14.75 -6.27 19.67
N ASP A 217 13.52 -6.77 19.57
CA ASP A 217 13.13 -8.01 20.25
C ASP A 217 13.78 -9.24 19.59
N ASP A 218 13.57 -10.43 20.17
CA ASP A 218 14.07 -11.70 19.64
C ASP A 218 13.49 -12.08 18.26
N LYS A 219 12.58 -11.27 17.73
CA LYS A 219 11.80 -11.48 16.51
C LYS A 219 12.09 -10.44 15.44
N GLY A 220 12.96 -9.47 15.73
CA GLY A 220 13.32 -8.40 14.81
C GLY A 220 12.38 -7.20 14.82
N SER A 221 11.42 -7.13 15.76
CA SER A 221 10.57 -5.93 15.93
C SER A 221 11.37 -4.85 16.64
N TYR A 222 11.43 -3.66 16.05
CA TYR A 222 12.01 -2.49 16.68
C TYR A 222 11.06 -1.96 17.75
N TYR A 223 11.61 -1.49 18.87
CA TYR A 223 10.81 -0.84 19.90
C TYR A 223 11.57 0.31 20.56
N TYR A 224 10.78 1.26 21.06
CA TYR A 224 11.21 2.26 22.02
C TYR A 224 10.66 1.90 23.39
N LYS A 225 11.51 1.94 24.42
CA LYS A 225 11.14 1.63 25.81
C LYS A 225 11.35 2.86 26.68
N ILE A 226 10.33 3.19 27.45
CA ILE A 226 10.39 4.29 28.42
C ILE A 226 10.93 3.70 29.74
N ASP A 227 12.21 3.92 30.01
CA ASP A 227 12.91 3.33 31.16
C ASP A 227 12.59 4.04 32.47
N TYR A 228 12.34 5.36 32.41
CA TYR A 228 12.09 6.17 33.58
C TYR A 228 11.01 7.22 33.34
N LEU A 229 10.14 7.40 34.33
CA LEU A 229 9.21 8.51 34.45
C LEU A 229 9.28 9.06 35.87
N SER A 230 9.48 10.38 36.01
CA SER A 230 9.35 11.06 37.30
C SER A 230 7.90 10.97 37.80
N GLU A 231 7.70 10.74 39.10
CA GLU A 231 6.38 10.48 39.70
C GLU A 231 5.33 11.57 39.42
N ASP A 232 5.76 12.83 39.23
CA ASP A 232 4.87 13.98 39.21
C ASP A 232 4.55 14.54 37.82
N LYS A 233 5.15 14.02 36.74
CA LYS A 233 5.01 14.64 35.41
C LYS A 233 4.86 13.63 34.28
N PRO A 234 3.75 13.70 33.51
CA PRO A 234 3.66 12.95 32.26
C PRO A 234 4.72 13.45 31.28
N LYS A 235 5.28 12.54 30.49
CA LYS A 235 6.24 12.85 29.43
C LYS A 235 5.49 12.96 28.11
N ASN A 236 5.62 14.10 27.43
CA ASN A 236 5.06 14.27 26.10
C ASN A 236 6.04 13.70 25.07
N LEU A 237 5.57 12.76 24.26
CA LEU A 237 6.36 12.06 23.28
C LEU A 237 5.87 12.41 21.87
N ILE A 238 6.80 12.53 20.93
CA ILE A 238 6.49 12.61 19.50
C ILE A 238 7.13 11.43 18.81
N LEU A 239 6.29 10.69 18.09
CA LEU A 239 6.69 9.66 17.16
C LEU A 239 6.60 10.25 15.75
N GLU A 240 7.72 10.36 15.05
CA GLU A 240 7.85 11.07 13.77
C GLU A 240 8.35 10.15 12.66
N SER A 241 7.83 10.32 11.45
CA SER A 241 8.36 9.71 10.23
C SER A 241 8.61 10.79 9.19
N GLU A 242 9.87 10.92 8.78
CA GLU A 242 10.31 11.93 7.82
C GLU A 242 9.77 11.63 6.42
N SER A 243 9.86 10.37 5.97
CA SER A 243 9.41 9.94 4.65
C SER A 243 7.91 10.12 4.43
N LEU A 244 7.11 10.03 5.50
CA LEU A 244 5.67 10.25 5.47
C LEU A 244 5.28 11.69 5.83
N ASN A 245 6.23 12.53 6.23
CA ASN A 245 6.00 13.88 6.77
C ASN A 245 4.87 13.86 7.82
N ARG A 246 4.99 12.96 8.82
CA ARG A 246 3.94 12.67 9.79
C ARG A 246 4.48 12.64 11.21
N GLN A 247 3.68 13.18 12.13
CA GLN A 247 3.96 13.14 13.57
C GLN A 247 2.75 12.62 14.34
N ILE A 248 3.00 11.80 15.35
CA ILE A 248 2.00 11.27 16.27
C ILE A 248 2.40 11.64 17.69
N LYS A 249 1.48 12.31 18.39
CA LYS A 249 1.67 12.72 19.77
C LYS A 249 1.24 11.60 20.71
N LEU A 250 2.14 11.19 21.59
CA LEU A 250 1.90 10.21 22.63
C LEU A 250 2.15 10.85 24.00
N VAL A 251 1.57 10.27 25.05
CA VAL A 251 1.82 10.66 26.43
C VAL A 251 2.19 9.40 27.21
N ALA A 252 3.32 9.45 27.92
CA ALA A 252 3.70 8.44 28.89
C ALA A 252 3.48 8.96 30.32
N ARG A 253 2.80 8.18 31.15
CA ARG A 253 2.50 8.52 32.55
C ARG A 253 2.57 7.30 33.45
N LEU A 254 2.76 7.48 34.75
CA LEU A 254 2.60 6.39 35.71
C LEU A 254 1.12 6.10 35.95
N GLY A 255 0.76 4.82 35.89
CA GLY A 255 -0.52 4.29 36.34
C GLY A 255 -0.61 4.19 37.86
N GLU A 256 -1.80 3.85 38.36
CA GLU A 256 -2.05 3.66 39.79
C GLU A 256 -1.20 2.52 40.40
N ASP A 257 -0.78 1.56 39.57
CA ASP A 257 0.08 0.43 39.96
C ASP A 257 1.58 0.75 39.85
N GLY A 258 1.93 2.01 39.57
CA GLY A 258 3.31 2.46 39.39
C GLY A 258 3.94 2.01 38.06
N LYS A 259 3.19 1.39 37.15
CA LYS A 259 3.70 1.05 35.82
C LYS A 259 3.54 2.20 34.86
N VAL A 260 4.44 2.28 33.89
CA VAL A 260 4.31 3.25 32.79
C VAL A 260 3.17 2.82 31.87
N ILE A 261 2.25 3.76 31.61
CA ILE A 261 1.18 3.67 30.64
C ILE A 261 1.50 4.66 29.52
N ILE A 262 1.42 4.19 28.27
CA ILE A 262 1.61 5.02 27.08
C ILE A 262 0.29 5.06 26.32
N GLU A 263 -0.17 6.24 25.94
CA GLU A 263 -1.42 6.44 25.20
C GLU A 263 -1.28 7.53 24.14
N LYS A 264 -2.15 7.51 23.11
CA LYS A 264 -2.21 8.58 22.12
C LYS A 264 -2.71 9.85 22.80
N ALA A 265 -2.03 10.98 22.57
CA ALA A 265 -2.45 12.26 23.12
C ALA A 265 -3.80 12.67 22.49
N ASN A 266 -4.74 13.13 23.32
CA ASN A 266 -5.97 13.71 22.81
C ASN A 266 -5.67 15.03 22.10
N GLU A 267 -6.04 15.13 20.83
CA GLU A 267 -6.07 16.42 20.12
C GLU A 267 -7.13 17.29 20.78
N LYS A 268 -6.70 18.39 21.42
CA LYS A 268 -7.58 19.41 21.99
C LYS A 268 -7.88 20.49 20.97
#